data_AF-A0A925QF30-F1
#
_entry.id   AF-A0A925QF30-F1
#
_cell.length_a   1.000
_cell.length_b   1.000
_cell.length_c   1.000
_cell.angle_alpha   90.00
_cell.angle_beta   90.00
_cell.angle_gamma   90.00
#
_symmetry.space_group_name_H-M   'P 1'
#
loop_
_entity.id
_entity.type
_entity.pdbx_description
1 polymer ?
#
loop_
_entity_poly.entity_id
_entity_poly.type
_entity_poly.pdbx_seq_one_letter_code
_entity_poly.pdbx_strand_id
1 'polypeptide(L)'
;MNHPIYRVTDFTIVGPYALQIAFDDQSKQRIDFRPILAGELYGPLRELELFNQVALDPEVHTLVWPNGADFDPATLHDWPQLEMELIERAKRWELVPASD
;
A
#
# COMPACT_ATOMS: atom_id res chain seq x y z
N MET A 1 -4.15 -19.59 -16.05
CA MET A 1 -4.93 -18.66 -15.22
C MET A 1 -4.50 -17.26 -15.64
N ASN A 2 -5.41 -16.42 -16.11
CA ASN A 2 -5.09 -15.05 -16.48
C ASN A 2 -5.09 -14.25 -15.17
N HIS A 3 -3.92 -13.87 -14.65
CA HIS A 3 -3.86 -12.90 -13.57
C HIS A 3 -4.06 -11.53 -14.22
N PRO A 4 -5.19 -10.83 -13.96
CA PRO A 4 -5.38 -9.50 -14.49
C PRO A 4 -4.24 -8.60 -14.02
N ILE A 5 -3.60 -7.91 -14.97
CA ILE A 5 -2.58 -6.90 -14.68
C ILE A 5 -3.34 -5.59 -14.52
N TYR A 6 -3.40 -5.09 -13.29
CA TYR A 6 -3.96 -3.77 -13.00
C TYR A 6 -2.88 -2.70 -13.04
N ARG A 7 -3.25 -1.48 -13.40
CA ARG A 7 -2.38 -0.31 -13.31
C ARG A 7 -3.03 0.75 -12.43
N VAL A 8 -2.26 1.35 -11.53
CA VAL A 8 -2.70 2.57 -10.85
C VAL A 8 -2.59 3.72 -11.84
N THR A 9 -3.67 4.49 -11.98
CA THR A 9 -3.75 5.63 -12.90
C THR A 9 -3.75 6.97 -12.17
N ASP A 10 -4.27 6.99 -10.95
CA ASP A 10 -4.37 8.21 -10.13
C ASP A 10 -4.50 7.83 -8.64
N PHE A 11 -4.16 8.75 -7.75
CA PHE A 11 -4.47 8.62 -6.33
C PHE A 11 -4.70 9.98 -5.68
N THR A 12 -5.39 9.98 -4.55
CA THR A 12 -5.58 11.16 -3.69
C THR A 12 -5.44 10.77 -2.23
N ILE A 13 -4.73 11.58 -1.44
CA ILE A 13 -4.71 11.45 0.02
C ILE A 13 -6.06 11.96 0.57
N VAL A 14 -6.83 11.07 1.20
CA VAL A 14 -8.19 11.36 1.72
C VAL A 14 -8.26 11.38 3.25
N GLY A 15 -7.13 11.16 3.92
CA GLY A 15 -6.99 11.22 5.37
C GLY A 15 -5.62 10.69 5.83
N PRO A 16 -5.33 10.72 7.13
CA PRO A 16 -4.10 10.13 7.67
C PRO A 16 -4.01 8.65 7.29
N TYR A 17 -2.91 8.27 6.62
CA TYR A 17 -2.67 6.91 6.12
C TYR A 17 -3.71 6.37 5.13
N ALA A 18 -4.61 7.23 4.62
CA ALA A 18 -5.73 6.81 3.80
C ALA A 18 -5.64 7.40 2.39
N LEU A 19 -5.67 6.53 1.38
CA LEU A 19 -5.63 6.92 -0.03
C LEU A 19 -6.90 6.47 -0.74
N GLN A 20 -7.37 7.28 -1.69
CA GLN A 20 -8.27 6.84 -2.75
C GLN A 20 -7.45 6.60 -4.01
N ILE A 21 -7.51 5.40 -4.56
CA ILE A 21 -6.68 4.92 -5.68
C ILE A 21 -7.60 4.57 -6.84
N ALA A 22 -7.24 5.00 -8.05
CA ALA A 22 -7.97 4.69 -9.28
C ALA A 22 -7.15 3.78 -10.19
N PHE A 23 -7.82 2.84 -10.84
CA PHE A 23 -7.21 1.83 -11.71
C PHE A 23 -7.59 2.02 -13.19
N ASP A 24 -6.85 1.36 -14.07
CA ASP A 24 -7.07 1.41 -15.52
C ASP A 24 -8.37 0.75 -15.99
N ASP A 25 -8.99 -0.06 -15.14
CA ASP A 25 -10.32 -0.65 -15.35
C ASP A 25 -11.48 0.24 -14.85
N GLN A 26 -11.19 1.48 -14.46
CA GLN A 26 -12.12 2.48 -13.91
C GLN A 26 -12.60 2.19 -12.48
N SER A 27 -12.16 1.10 -11.87
CA SER A 27 -12.43 0.83 -10.46
C SER A 27 -11.66 1.81 -9.55
N LYS A 28 -12.12 1.90 -8.30
CA LYS A 28 -11.47 2.71 -7.26
C LYS A 28 -11.48 1.97 -5.94
N GLN A 29 -10.39 2.10 -5.20
CA GLN A 29 -10.28 1.59 -3.84
C GLN A 29 -9.97 2.73 -2.86
N ARG A 30 -10.65 2.74 -1.73
CA ARG A 30 -10.30 3.60 -0.60
C ARG A 30 -9.68 2.73 0.47
N ILE A 31 -8.41 2.98 0.77
CA ILE A 31 -7.59 2.11 1.60
C ILE A 31 -7.05 2.90 2.78
N ASP A 32 -7.22 2.38 4.00
CA ASP A 32 -6.46 2.80 5.18
C ASP A 32 -5.28 1.85 5.35
N PHE A 33 -4.07 2.35 5.12
CA PHE A 33 -2.85 1.56 5.19
C PHE A 33 -2.37 1.33 6.62
N ARG A 34 -2.82 2.15 7.58
CA ARG A 34 -2.28 2.16 8.96
C ARG A 34 -2.20 0.77 9.61
N PRO A 35 -3.20 -0.13 9.45
CA PRO A 35 -3.17 -1.45 10.08
C PRO A 35 -2.05 -2.38 9.58
N ILE A 36 -1.48 -2.10 8.40
CA ILE A 36 -0.48 -2.96 7.77
C ILE A 36 0.95 -2.40 7.80
N LEU A 37 1.13 -1.17 8.32
CA LEU A 37 2.43 -0.51 8.38
C LEU A 37 3.29 -1.14 9.49
N ALA A 38 3.93 -2.27 9.20
CA ALA A 38 4.79 -3.00 10.14
C ALA A 38 6.02 -3.58 9.44
N GLY A 39 7.00 -3.99 10.23
CA GLY A 39 8.30 -4.47 9.72
C GLY A 39 9.21 -3.34 9.24
N GLU A 40 10.41 -3.69 8.80
CA GLU A 40 11.46 -2.72 8.45
C GLU A 40 11.10 -1.82 7.27
N LEU A 41 10.42 -2.36 6.25
CA LEU A 41 10.11 -1.60 5.03
C LEU A 41 8.88 -0.71 5.19
N TYR A 42 7.78 -1.22 5.76
CA TYR A 42 6.52 -0.48 5.86
C TYR A 42 6.33 0.23 7.20
N GLY A 43 7.01 -0.20 8.27
CA GLY A 43 6.96 0.43 9.59
C GLY A 43 7.31 1.93 9.59
N PRO A 44 8.36 2.38 8.88
CA PRO A 44 8.70 3.80 8.77
C PRO A 44 7.57 4.67 8.21
N LEU A 45 6.66 4.11 7.40
CA LEU A 45 5.51 4.84 6.87
C LEU A 45 4.47 5.20 7.94
N ARG A 46 4.63 4.75 9.20
CA ARG A 46 3.87 5.29 10.35
C ARG A 46 4.23 6.74 10.64
N GLU A 47 5.33 7.26 10.10
CA GLU A 47 5.61 8.69 10.07
C GLU A 47 4.80 9.34 8.94
N LEU A 48 3.77 10.11 9.31
CA LEU A 48 2.83 10.68 8.34
C LEU A 48 3.50 11.60 7.31
N GLU A 49 4.60 12.28 7.69
CA GLU A 49 5.40 13.10 6.77
C GLU A 49 6.06 12.25 5.67
N LEU A 50 6.51 11.04 5.99
CA LEU A 50 7.02 10.09 5.01
C LEU A 50 5.88 9.47 4.20
N PHE A 51 4.78 9.08 4.85
CA PHE A 51 3.61 8.51 4.17
C PHE A 51 3.04 9.45 3.10
N ASN A 52 2.95 10.75 3.40
CA ASN A 52 2.40 11.74 2.48
C ASN A 52 3.31 12.07 1.29
N GLN A 53 4.53 11.51 1.26
CA GLN A 53 5.43 11.58 0.10
C GLN A 53 5.17 10.46 -0.92
N VAL A 54 4.06 9.71 -0.77
CA VAL A 54 3.59 8.76 -1.79
C VAL A 54 3.57 9.42 -3.18
N ALA A 55 4.06 8.69 -4.17
CA ALA A 55 4.06 9.09 -5.56
C ALA A 55 3.56 7.95 -6.44
N LEU A 56 2.97 8.30 -7.58
CA LEU A 56 2.67 7.33 -8.63
C LEU A 56 3.90 7.22 -9.54
N ASP A 57 4.45 6.02 -9.64
CA ASP A 57 5.52 5.73 -10.58
C ASP A 57 4.91 5.44 -11.98
N PRO A 58 5.22 6.25 -13.01
CA PRO A 58 4.65 6.09 -14.34
C PRO A 58 5.26 4.92 -15.15
N GLU A 59 6.41 4.37 -14.75
CA GLU A 59 7.08 3.26 -15.43
C GLU A 59 6.49 1.91 -14.98
N VAL A 60 6.28 1.75 -13.67
CA VAL A 60 5.72 0.51 -13.09
C VAL A 60 4.24 0.60 -12.75
N HIS A 61 3.62 1.78 -12.90
CA HIS A 61 2.19 2.03 -12.67
C HIS A 61 1.69 1.62 -11.28
N THR A 62 2.45 1.95 -10.23
CA THR A 62 2.05 1.73 -8.84
C THR A 62 2.48 2.86 -7.91
N LEU A 63 2.02 2.80 -6.67
CA LEU A 63 2.39 3.74 -5.61
C LEU A 63 3.72 3.37 -4.98
N VAL A 64 4.60 4.35 -4.88
CA VAL A 64 5.94 4.23 -4.30
C VAL A 64 6.17 5.29 -3.23
N TRP A 65 7.01 4.97 -2.25
CA TRP A 65 7.47 5.89 -1.21
C TRP A 65 8.99 6.11 -1.27
N PRO A 66 9.51 7.22 -0.73
CA PRO A 66 10.95 7.54 -0.79
C PRO A 66 11.86 6.49 -0.15
N ASN A 67 11.35 5.69 0.79
CA ASN A 67 12.09 4.60 1.43
C ASN A 67 12.12 3.31 0.57
N GLY A 68 11.61 3.36 -0.65
CA GLY A 68 11.55 2.22 -1.57
C GLY A 68 10.39 1.26 -1.34
N ALA A 69 9.47 1.58 -0.41
CA ALA A 69 8.25 0.79 -0.24
C ALA A 69 7.30 1.00 -1.42
N ASP A 70 6.66 -0.08 -1.86
CA ASP A 70 5.63 -0.10 -2.88
C ASP A 70 4.56 -1.15 -2.54
N PHE A 71 3.47 -1.15 -3.29
CA PHE A 71 2.47 -2.22 -3.23
C PHE A 71 2.17 -2.71 -4.64
N ASP A 72 2.02 -4.02 -4.82
CA ASP A 72 1.58 -4.57 -6.10
C ASP A 72 0.18 -4.00 -6.47
N PRO A 73 -0.04 -3.48 -7.69
CA PRO A 73 -1.35 -2.99 -8.12
C PRO A 73 -2.50 -3.98 -7.91
N ALA A 74 -2.27 -5.29 -8.05
CA ALA A 74 -3.29 -6.29 -7.76
C ALA A 74 -3.64 -6.36 -6.27
N THR A 75 -2.65 -6.16 -5.38
CA THR A 75 -2.90 -6.08 -3.93
C THR A 75 -3.75 -4.86 -3.59
N LEU A 76 -3.47 -3.72 -4.22
CA LEU A 76 -4.26 -2.50 -4.03
C LEU A 76 -5.68 -2.64 -4.60
N HIS A 77 -5.82 -3.25 -5.78
CA HIS A 77 -7.11 -3.45 -6.45
C HIS A 77 -8.02 -4.41 -5.66
N ASP A 78 -7.47 -5.54 -5.22
CA ASP A 78 -8.18 -6.60 -4.49
C ASP A 78 -8.14 -6.38 -2.96
N TRP A 79 -7.86 -5.15 -2.52
CA TRP A 79 -7.72 -4.82 -1.09
C TRP A 79 -8.86 -5.35 -0.22
N PRO A 80 -10.16 -5.23 -0.59
CA PRO A 80 -11.25 -5.70 0.26
C PRO A 80 -11.23 -7.21 0.52
N GLN A 81 -10.57 -8.00 -0.34
CA GLN A 81 -10.42 -9.44 -0.17
C GLN A 81 -9.18 -9.80 0.65
N LEU A 82 -8.16 -8.94 0.64
CA LEU A 82 -6.84 -9.20 1.20
C LEU A 82 -6.61 -8.52 2.56
N GLU A 83 -7.35 -7.46 2.87
CA GLU A 83 -7.12 -6.60 4.03
C GLU A 83 -6.92 -7.38 5.34
N MET A 84 -7.84 -8.28 5.66
CA MET A 84 -7.76 -9.08 6.88
C MET A 84 -6.49 -9.94 6.94
N GLU A 85 -6.09 -10.53 5.81
CA GLU A 85 -4.88 -11.34 5.76
C GLU A 85 -3.61 -10.47 5.88
N LEU A 86 -3.58 -9.32 5.21
CA LEU A 86 -2.47 -8.38 5.28
C LEU A 86 -2.27 -7.86 6.72
N ILE A 87 -3.37 -7.56 7.42
CA ILE A 87 -3.34 -7.16 8.83
C ILE A 87 -2.76 -8.27 9.71
N GLU A 88 -3.20 -9.52 9.53
CA GLU A 88 -2.68 -10.65 10.30
C GLU A 88 -1.21 -10.96 9.96
N ARG A 89 -0.75 -10.68 8.73
CA ARG A 89 0.67 -10.75 8.37
C ARG A 89 1.47 -9.63 9.04
N ALA A 90 0.97 -8.39 9.01
CA ALA A 90 1.62 -7.25 9.66
C ALA A 90 1.79 -7.43 11.17
N LYS A 91 0.77 -7.97 11.86
CA LYS A 91 0.86 -8.34 13.28
C LYS A 91 1.99 -9.32 13.58
N ARG A 92 2.26 -10.27 12.68
CA ARG A 92 3.36 -11.24 12.86
C ARG A 92 4.72 -10.57 12.76
N TRP A 93 4.86 -9.53 11.94
CA TRP A 93 6.11 -8.78 11.80
C TRP A 93 6.32 -7.73 12.90
N GLU A 94 5.25 -7.20 13.50
CA GLU A 94 5.35 -6.35 14.69
C GLU A 94 5.86 -7.12 15.93
N LEU A 95 5.73 -8.46 15.92
CA LEU A 95 6.16 -9.35 17.01
C LEU A 95 7.61 -9.86 16.89
N VAL A 96 8.29 -9.62 15.76
CA VAL A 96 9.70 -9.97 15.60
C VAL A 96 10.50 -8.68 15.76
N PRO A 97 11.17 -8.44 16.92
CA PRO A 97 12.06 -7.29 17.03
C PRO A 97 13.17 -7.45 15.99
N ALA A 98 13.54 -6.34 15.34
CA ALA A 98 14.74 -6.27 14.52
C ALA A 98 15.87 -6.92 15.31
N SER A 99 16.41 -8.02 14.78
CA SER A 99 17.54 -8.68 15.40
C SER A 99 18.74 -7.77 15.15
N ASP A 100 19.33 -7.27 16.24
CA ASP A 100 20.58 -6.47 16.25
C ASP A 100 21.73 -7.14 15.47
#